data_AF-A0A845UQW8-F1
#
_entry.id   AF-A0A845UQW8-F1
#
_cell.length_a   1.000
_cell.length_b   1.000
_cell.length_c   1.000
_cell.angle_alpha   90.00
_cell.angle_beta   90.00
_cell.angle_gamma   90.00
#
_symmetry.space_group_name_H-M   'P 1'
#
loop_
_entity.id
_entity.type
_entity.pdbx_description
1 polymer ?
#
loop_
_entity_poly.entity_id
_entity_poly.type
_entity_poly.pdbx_seq_one_letter_code
_entity_poly.pdbx_strand_id
1 'polypeptide(L)'
;LPTKKAGRYTGGLWVGKFLKTHSYQKITSDEAAATIGEYGSRLCMLEGFVGHAEQCNLRVRRYGGIDVPFGGAAPYREAAE
;
A
#
# COMPACT_ATOMS: atom_id res chain seq x y z
N LEU A 1 5.40 -8.45 -35.89
CA LEU A 1 4.27 -8.41 -34.93
C LEU A 1 4.13 -9.77 -34.24
N PRO A 2 3.46 -9.89 -33.08
CA PRO A 2 3.33 -11.15 -32.36
C PRO A 2 2.75 -12.26 -33.26
N THR A 3 3.36 -13.45 -33.25
CA THR A 3 2.93 -14.61 -34.06
C THR A 3 2.35 -15.71 -33.16
N LYS A 4 1.90 -16.83 -33.73
CA LYS A 4 1.36 -17.98 -32.98
C LYS A 4 0.23 -17.61 -31.99
N LYS A 5 -0.67 -16.70 -32.38
CA LYS A 5 -1.79 -16.17 -31.56
C LYS A 5 -1.37 -15.34 -30.32
N ALA A 6 -0.09 -15.00 -30.17
CA ALA A 6 0.41 -14.23 -29.02
C ALA A 6 -0.16 -12.79 -28.94
N GLY A 7 -0.73 -12.26 -30.03
CA GLY A 7 -1.42 -10.97 -30.03
C GLY A 7 -2.59 -10.84 -29.03
N ARG A 8 -3.03 -11.94 -28.40
CA ARG A 8 -4.05 -11.94 -27.34
C ARG A 8 -3.55 -11.38 -26.01
N TYR A 9 -2.24 -11.41 -25.75
CA TYR A 9 -1.67 -11.06 -24.44
C TYR A 9 -0.34 -10.29 -24.53
N THR A 10 0.19 -10.04 -25.74
CA THR A 10 1.30 -9.11 -25.96
C THR A 10 0.99 -8.12 -27.08
N GLY A 11 1.46 -6.89 -26.91
CA GLY A 11 1.47 -5.88 -27.96
C GLY A 11 2.58 -6.09 -29.00
N GLY A 12 2.47 -5.39 -30.14
CA GLY A 12 3.55 -5.25 -31.12
C GLY A 12 4.72 -4.39 -30.61
N LEU A 13 5.74 -4.22 -31.45
CA LEU A 13 6.83 -3.27 -31.12
C LEU A 13 6.25 -1.85 -31.12
N TRP A 14 6.52 -1.10 -30.05
CA TRP A 14 6.16 0.30 -29.87
C TRP A 14 7.11 0.93 -28.86
N VAL A 15 7.10 2.26 -28.74
CA VAL A 15 8.05 3.02 -27.90
C VAL A 15 8.07 2.55 -26.45
N GLY A 16 6.91 2.19 -25.88
CA GLY A 16 6.82 1.75 -24.48
C GLY A 16 7.59 0.45 -24.17
N LYS A 17 8.01 -0.32 -25.19
CA LYS A 17 8.88 -1.49 -24.97
C LYS A 17 10.32 -1.11 -24.58
N PHE A 18 10.70 0.15 -24.73
CA PHE A 18 11.99 0.70 -24.31
C PHE A 18 11.88 1.58 -23.05
N LEU A 19 10.67 1.73 -22.49
CA LEU A 19 10.40 2.48 -21.27
C LEU A 19 10.11 1.55 -20.10
N LYS A 20 10.23 2.07 -18.88
CA LYS A 20 9.79 1.41 -17.65
C LYS A 20 8.86 2.35 -16.90
N THR A 21 7.61 1.96 -16.73
CA THR A 21 6.60 2.76 -16.02
C THR A 21 6.84 2.63 -14.52
N HIS A 22 7.27 3.71 -13.87
CA HIS A 22 7.45 3.77 -12.43
C HIS A 22 6.18 4.33 -11.78
N SER A 23 5.64 3.64 -10.78
CA SER A 23 4.62 4.22 -9.91
C SER A 23 5.28 5.15 -8.89
N TYR A 24 4.65 6.29 -8.62
CA TYR A 24 5.07 7.22 -7.57
C TYR A 24 3.84 7.63 -6.76
N GLN A 25 4.00 7.69 -5.45
CA GLN A 25 2.96 8.14 -4.52
C GLN A 25 3.58 9.05 -3.46
N LYS A 26 2.86 10.11 -3.09
CA LYS A 26 3.21 11.01 -2.01
C LYS A 26 2.00 11.22 -1.14
N ILE A 27 2.14 10.94 0.15
CA ILE A 27 1.11 11.24 1.15
C ILE A 27 1.33 12.67 1.63
N THR A 28 0.29 13.51 1.54
CA THR A 28 0.40 14.97 1.75
C THR A 28 -0.31 15.48 3.01
N SER A 29 -1.04 14.63 3.73
CA SER A 29 -1.68 14.99 4.99
C SER A 29 -1.44 13.93 6.07
N ASP A 30 -1.39 14.40 7.31
CA ASP A 30 -1.24 13.55 8.49
C ASP A 30 -2.45 12.62 8.66
N GLU A 31 -3.66 13.11 8.37
CA GLU A 31 -4.90 12.32 8.35
C GLU A 31 -4.80 11.16 7.36
N ALA A 32 -4.39 11.40 6.11
CA ALA A 32 -4.24 10.33 5.12
C ALA A 32 -3.17 9.31 5.54
N ALA A 33 -2.06 9.78 6.14
CA ALA A 33 -0.99 8.92 6.64
C ALA A 33 -1.47 8.01 7.79
N ALA A 34 -2.28 8.55 8.70
CA ALA A 34 -2.89 7.79 9.79
C ALA A 34 -3.91 6.78 9.23
N THR A 35 -4.84 7.23 8.40
CA THR A 35 -5.91 6.39 7.83
C THR A 35 -5.34 5.20 7.06
N ILE A 36 -4.42 5.41 6.12
CA ILE A 36 -3.81 4.29 5.38
C ILE A 36 -2.92 3.42 6.28
N GLY A 37 -2.28 4.03 7.28
CA GLY A 37 -1.48 3.33 8.29
C GLY A 37 -2.32 2.33 9.08
N GLU A 38 -3.54 2.68 9.48
CA GLU A 38 -4.43 1.78 10.20
C GLU A 38 -4.79 0.53 9.37
N TYR A 39 -5.12 0.70 8.08
CA TYR A 39 -5.37 -0.42 7.18
C TYR A 39 -4.12 -1.28 6.99
N GLY A 40 -2.99 -0.65 6.70
CA GLY A 40 -1.72 -1.36 6.51
C GLY A 40 -1.30 -2.14 7.75
N SER A 41 -1.47 -1.57 8.95
CA SER A 41 -1.20 -2.23 10.22
C SER A 41 -2.00 -3.54 10.36
N ARG A 42 -3.32 -3.48 10.20
CA ARG A 42 -4.20 -4.66 10.32
C ARG A 42 -3.86 -5.73 9.28
N LEU A 43 -3.65 -5.34 8.02
CA LEU A 43 -3.30 -6.26 6.94
C LEU A 43 -1.93 -6.93 7.19
N CYS A 44 -0.92 -6.15 7.54
CA CYS A 44 0.42 -6.68 7.80
C CYS A 44 0.43 -7.65 8.99
N MET A 45 -0.39 -7.40 10.03
CA MET A 45 -0.53 -8.33 11.14
C MET A 45 -1.23 -9.63 10.73
N LEU A 46 -2.22 -9.58 9.86
CA LEU A 46 -2.85 -10.78 9.28
C LEU A 46 -1.88 -11.59 8.40
N GLU A 47 -0.98 -10.90 7.70
CA GLU A 47 0.04 -11.51 6.83
C GLU A 47 1.28 -12.02 7.59
N GLY A 48 1.41 -11.72 8.89
CA GLY A 48 2.59 -12.06 9.70
C GLY A 48 3.81 -11.14 9.49
N PHE A 49 3.62 -9.97 8.88
CA PHE A 49 4.67 -8.99 8.58
C PHE A 49 4.81 -7.91 9.65
N VAL A 50 5.25 -8.29 10.85
CA VAL A 50 5.36 -7.39 12.01
C VAL A 50 6.17 -6.11 11.73
N GLY A 51 7.28 -6.20 10.99
CA GLY A 51 8.09 -5.02 10.64
C GLY A 51 7.35 -3.99 9.77
N HIS A 52 6.52 -4.47 8.84
CA HIS A 52 5.68 -3.59 8.01
C HIS A 52 4.53 -3.00 8.84
N ALA A 53 3.90 -3.83 9.68
CA ALA A 53 2.88 -3.38 10.62
C ALA A 53 3.41 -2.27 11.54
N GLU A 54 4.64 -2.39 12.03
CA GLU A 54 5.23 -1.36 12.89
C GLU A 54 5.56 -0.07 12.13
N GLN A 55 5.97 -0.14 10.86
CA GLN A 55 6.10 1.05 10.03
C GLN A 55 4.77 1.79 9.84
N CYS A 56 3.67 1.05 9.73
CA CYS A 56 2.33 1.60 9.75
C CYS A 56 1.97 2.17 11.12
N ASN A 57 2.18 1.42 12.21
CA ASN A 57 1.86 1.81 13.59
C ASN A 57 2.59 3.09 14.02
N LEU A 58 3.83 3.31 13.57
CA LEU A 58 4.54 4.57 13.82
C LEU A 58 3.75 5.80 13.33
N ARG A 59 3.12 5.70 12.15
CA ARG A 59 2.31 6.78 11.57
C ARG A 59 0.97 6.90 12.30
N VAL A 60 0.34 5.78 12.65
CA VAL A 60 -0.91 5.74 13.43
C VAL A 60 -0.73 6.39 14.79
N ARG A 61 0.34 6.05 15.53
CA ARG A 61 0.69 6.67 16.82
C ARG A 61 0.96 8.16 16.65
N ARG A 62 1.81 8.52 15.68
CA ARG A 62 2.28 9.90 15.51
C ARG A 62 1.19 10.86 15.02
N TYR A 63 0.41 10.45 14.03
CA TYR A 63 -0.53 11.33 13.31
C TYR A 63 -1.99 11.05 13.65
N GLY A 64 -2.32 9.80 14.01
CA GLY A 64 -3.66 9.43 14.45
C GLY A 64 -3.89 9.58 15.95
N GLY A 65 -2.82 9.70 16.74
CA GLY A 65 -2.90 9.79 18.21
C GLY A 65 -3.43 8.52 18.87
N ILE A 66 -3.40 7.39 18.16
CA ILE A 66 -3.89 6.10 18.64
C ILE A 66 -2.69 5.31 19.18
N ASP A 67 -2.77 4.89 20.44
CA ASP A 67 -1.77 3.99 20.99
C ASP A 67 -2.01 2.56 20.47
N VAL A 68 -0.98 2.00 19.85
CA VAL A 68 -0.97 0.64 19.31
C VAL A 68 0.25 -0.05 19.91
N PRO A 69 0.13 -1.21 20.56
CA PRO A 69 1.30 -1.89 21.11
C PRO A 69 2.23 -2.36 19.99
N PHE A 70 3.51 -2.55 20.31
CA PHE A 70 4.47 -3.12 19.36
C PHE A 70 4.05 -4.54 18.97
N GLY A 71 4.02 -4.84 17.66
CA GLY A 71 3.53 -6.10 17.14
C GLY A 71 2.02 -6.28 17.30
N GLY A 72 1.30 -5.19 17.56
CA GLY A 72 -0.16 -5.14 17.60
C GLY A 72 -0.75 -4.62 16.29
N ALA A 73 -2.03 -4.94 16.06
CA ALA A 73 -2.82 -4.35 14.99
C ALA A 73 -3.50 -3.06 15.48
N ALA A 74 -3.56 -2.05 14.61
CA ALA A 74 -4.37 -0.87 14.86
C ALA A 74 -5.86 -1.25 15.04
N PRO A 75 -6.61 -0.55 15.91
CA PRO A 75 -8.04 -0.82 16.10
C PRO A 75 -8.81 -0.60 14.80
N TYR A 76 -9.94 -1.28 14.64
CA TYR A 76 -10.85 -1.02 13.53
C TYR A 76 -11.59 0.30 13.77
N ARG A 77 -11.64 1.16 12.75
CA ARG A 77 -12.53 2.32 12.69
C ARG A 77 -13.69 1.98 11.75
N GLU A 78 -14.91 2.28 12.18
CA GLU A 78 -16.05 2.29 11.26
C GLU A 78 -15.79 3.29 10.14
N ALA A 79 -16.17 2.93 8.92
CA ALA A 79 -16.07 3.84 7.79
C ALA A 79 -17.05 5.00 8.03
N ALA A 80 -16.58 6.24 7.82
CA ALA A 80 -17.49 7.37 7.72
C ALA A 80 -18.36 7.14 6.47
N GLU A 81 -19.68 7.00 6.67
CA GLU A 81 -20.66 6.99 5.58
C GLU A 81 -20.69 8.35 4.85
#